data_AF-A0AAN9F436-F1
#
_entry.id   AF-A0AAN9F436-F1
#
_cell.length_a   1.000
_cell.length_b   1.000
_cell.length_c   1.000
_cell.angle_alpha   90.00
_cell.angle_beta   90.00
_cell.angle_gamma   90.00
#
_symmetry.space_group_name_H-M   'P 1'
#
loop_
_entity.id
_entity.type
_entity.pdbx_description
1 polymer ?
#
loop_
_entity_poly.entity_id
_entity_poly.type
_entity_poly.pdbx_seq_one_letter_code
_entity_poly.pdbx_strand_id
1 'polypeptide(L)'
;MELGVSGDDVPLFHHYSIIMQIKELVTRGWKVSLHHTLREGNFCGDYFAIDAIGINKFMLFQTTPVKFSRLFLANAISIQFSRV
;
A
#
# COMPACT_ATOMS: atom_id res chain seq x y z
N MET A 1 13.50 4.34 -40.07
CA MET A 1 13.39 5.50 -39.16
C MET A 1 12.14 5.27 -38.34
N GLU A 2 12.27 4.49 -37.26
CA GLU A 2 11.14 4.09 -36.42
C GLU A 2 10.99 5.04 -35.23
N LEU A 3 9.86 5.74 -35.26
CA LEU A 3 8.91 6.02 -34.18
C LEU A 3 9.43 6.29 -32.76
N GLY A 4 9.14 7.50 -32.28
CA GLY A 4 9.22 7.85 -30.87
C GLY A 4 8.20 7.11 -30.02
N VAL A 5 8.61 6.82 -28.78
CA VAL A 5 7.73 6.47 -27.67
C VAL A 5 8.20 7.25 -26.45
N SER A 6 7.37 8.20 -26.05
CA SER A 6 7.43 8.85 -24.74
C SER A 6 6.91 7.88 -23.67
N GLY A 7 7.70 7.62 -22.66
CA GLY A 7 7.28 6.95 -21.44
C GLY A 7 8.45 6.94 -20.47
N ASP A 8 8.29 7.64 -19.35
CA ASP A 8 9.29 7.85 -18.30
C ASP A 8 10.17 6.61 -18.05
N ASP A 9 11.48 6.76 -18.28
CA ASP A 9 12.50 5.75 -18.02
C ASP A 9 12.61 5.48 -16.52
N VAL A 10 11.72 4.66 -15.96
CA VAL A 10 11.95 4.03 -14.67
C VAL A 10 13.05 2.99 -14.87
N PRO A 11 14.23 3.12 -14.23
CA PRO A 11 15.33 2.20 -14.48
C PRO A 11 14.90 0.78 -14.12
N LEU A 12 15.02 -0.16 -15.07
CA LEU A 12 14.68 -1.59 -14.91
C LEU A 12 15.24 -2.21 -13.62
N PHE A 13 16.38 -1.70 -13.14
CA PHE A 13 17.06 -2.13 -11.92
C PHE A 13 16.33 -1.77 -10.62
N HIS A 14 15.49 -0.72 -10.62
CA HIS A 14 14.73 -0.29 -9.44
C HIS A 14 13.65 -1.28 -9.04
N HIS A 15 12.98 -1.91 -10.01
CA HIS A 15 11.94 -2.91 -9.71
C HIS A 15 12.55 -4.20 -9.17
N TYR A 16 13.71 -4.60 -9.71
CA TYR A 16 14.42 -5.79 -9.25
C TYR A 16 14.88 -5.66 -7.80
N SER A 17 15.40 -4.50 -7.40
CA SER A 17 15.86 -4.27 -6.02
C SER A 17 14.69 -4.33 -5.02
N ILE A 18 13.53 -3.80 -5.37
CA ILE A 18 12.31 -3.89 -4.54
C ILE A 18 11.86 -5.35 -4.40
N ILE A 19 11.82 -6.12 -5.49
CA ILE A 19 11.43 -7.54 -5.45
C ILE A 19 12.38 -8.34 -4.55
N MET A 20 13.69 -8.06 -4.60
CA MET A 20 14.67 -8.72 -3.73
C MET A 20 14.46 -8.38 -2.25
N GLN A 21 14.17 -7.12 -1.92
CA GLN A 21 13.84 -6.71 -0.55
C GLN A 21 12.55 -7.39 -0.06
N ILE A 22 11.52 -7.48 -0.90
CA ILE A 22 10.28 -8.21 -0.55
C ILE A 22 10.59 -9.68 -0.29
N LYS A 23 11.38 -10.33 -1.15
CA LYS A 23 11.80 -11.73 -0.94
C LYS A 23 12.56 -11.91 0.37
N GLU A 24 13.48 -11.01 0.70
CA GLU A 24 14.20 -11.02 1.98
C GLU A 24 13.25 -10.88 3.17
N LEU A 25 12.23 -10.02 3.10
CA LEU A 25 11.23 -9.90 4.15
C LEU A 25 10.40 -11.18 4.32
N VAL A 26 10.08 -11.85 3.21
CA VAL A 26 9.33 -13.13 3.20
C VAL A 26 10.15 -14.28 3.79
N THR A 27 11.49 -14.26 3.67
CA THR A 27 12.33 -15.30 4.28
C THR A 27 12.53 -15.14 5.78
N ARG A 28 12.10 -14.02 6.37
CA ARG A 28 12.10 -13.86 7.82
C ARG A 28 11.10 -14.84 8.44
N GLY A 29 11.24 -15.11 9.75
CA GLY A 29 10.36 -16.05 10.49
C GLY A 29 8.89 -15.61 10.62
N TRP A 30 8.40 -14.75 9.73
CA TRP A 30 7.03 -14.26 9.69
C TRP A 30 6.18 -15.19 8.82
N LYS A 31 4.91 -15.37 9.20
CA LYS A 31 3.92 -16.03 8.33
C LYS A 31 3.36 -15.00 7.37
N VAL A 32 3.86 -14.97 6.13
CA VAL A 32 3.45 -14.01 5.11
C VAL A 32 2.70 -14.72 3.99
N SER A 33 1.58 -14.14 3.56
CA SER A 33 0.85 -14.53 2.35
C SER A 33 0.55 -13.28 1.52
N LEU A 34 0.53 -13.44 0.19
CA LEU A 34 0.18 -12.37 -0.74
C LEU A 34 -1.19 -12.64 -1.34
N HIS A 35 -2.09 -11.66 -1.22
CA HIS A 35 -3.45 -11.74 -1.73
C HIS A 35 -3.71 -10.59 -2.68
N HIS A 36 -4.13 -10.90 -3.90
CA HIS A 36 -4.66 -9.90 -4.82
C HIS A 36 -6.06 -9.49 -4.37
N THR A 37 -6.35 -8.20 -4.37
CA THR A 37 -7.66 -7.64 -3.96
C THR A 37 -8.07 -6.54 -4.92
N LEU A 38 -9.36 -6.21 -4.92
CA LEU A 38 -9.88 -5.06 -5.67
C LEU A 38 -9.35 -3.77 -5.04
N ARG A 39 -9.31 -2.70 -5.83
CA ARG A 39 -8.79 -1.40 -5.38
C ARG A 39 -9.63 -0.84 -4.23
N GLU A 40 -10.93 -1.04 -4.29
CA GLU A 40 -11.91 -0.72 -3.26
C GLU A 40 -11.62 -1.47 -1.95
N GLY A 41 -11.23 -2.74 -2.04
CA GLY A 41 -10.80 -3.56 -0.91
C GLY A 41 -9.50 -3.07 -0.25
N ASN A 42 -8.61 -2.43 -1.03
CA ASN A 42 -7.38 -1.80 -0.56
C ASN A 42 -7.50 -0.29 -0.28
N PHE A 43 -8.72 0.23 -0.20
CA PHE A 43 -8.99 1.67 -0.11
C PHE A 43 -8.18 2.42 0.98
N CYS A 44 -7.93 1.80 2.14
CA CYS A 44 -7.13 2.42 3.20
C CYS A 44 -5.67 2.62 2.78
N GLY A 45 -5.07 1.60 2.17
CA GLY A 45 -3.69 1.67 1.67
C GLY A 45 -3.54 2.73 0.58
N ASP A 46 -4.49 2.77 -0.35
CA ASP A 46 -4.54 3.77 -1.42
C ASP A 46 -4.63 5.20 -0.87
N TYR A 47 -5.52 5.44 0.09
CA TYR A 47 -5.66 6.76 0.70
C TYR A 47 -4.37 7.21 1.39
N PHE A 48 -3.72 6.34 2.18
CA PHE A 48 -2.47 6.70 2.85
C PHE A 48 -1.31 6.87 1.89
N ALA A 49 -1.26 6.10 0.79
CA ALA A 49 -0.25 6.28 -0.25
C ALA A 49 -0.35 7.67 -0.90
N ILE A 50 -1.58 8.15 -1.14
CA ILE A 50 -1.83 9.50 -1.67
C ILE A 50 -1.50 10.57 -0.62
N ASP A 51 -1.94 10.39 0.63
CA ASP A 51 -1.70 11.34 1.72
C ASP A 51 -0.20 11.48 2.05
N ALA A 52 0.57 10.40 1.87
CA ALA A 52 2.00 10.37 2.10
C ALA A 52 2.85 10.99 0.97
N ILE A 53 2.25 11.47 -0.13
CA ILE A 53 3.00 12.11 -1.21
C ILE A 53 3.75 13.33 -0.67
N GLY A 54 5.08 13.31 -0.80
CA GLY A 54 5.96 14.37 -0.29
C GLY A 54 6.31 14.25 1.20
N ILE A 55 5.81 13.22 1.89
CA ILE A 55 6.13 12.95 3.29
C ILE A 55 7.25 11.91 3.36
N ASN A 56 8.49 12.36 3.57
CA ASN A 56 9.66 11.47 3.72
C ASN A 56 9.98 11.11 5.18
N LYS A 57 8.97 11.07 6.05
CA LYS A 57 9.14 10.75 7.47
C LYS A 57 8.00 9.88 7.97
N PHE A 58 8.30 9.05 8.97
CA PHE A 58 7.27 8.34 9.70
C PHE A 58 6.33 9.35 10.38
N MET A 59 5.02 9.12 10.24
CA MET A 59 3.97 9.98 10.81
C MET A 59 3.05 9.14 11.68
N LEU A 60 2.82 9.62 12.91
CA LEU A 60 1.84 9.05 13.82
C LEU A 60 0.57 9.91 13.80
N PHE A 61 -0.54 9.31 13.39
CA PHE A 61 -1.85 9.97 13.45
C PHE A 61 -2.34 9.98 14.91
N GLN A 62 -2.44 11.17 15.49
CA GLN A 62 -2.99 11.36 16.84
C GLN A 62 -4.52 11.18 16.87
N THR A 63 -5.16 11.36 15.72
CA THR A 63 -6.61 11.21 15.54
C THR A 63 -6.89 10.38 14.31
N THR A 64 -7.91 9.54 14.39
CA THR A 64 -8.42 8.79 13.24
C THR A 64 -8.85 9.73 12.11
N PRO A 65 -8.34 9.57 10.88
CA PRO A 65 -8.86 10.31 9.74
C PRO A 65 -10.35 10.03 9.57
N VAL A 66 -11.16 11.09 9.42
CA VAL A 66 -12.63 11.01 9.45
C VAL A 66 -13.18 9.97 8.47
N LYS A 67 -12.53 9.85 7.30
CA LYS A 67 -12.87 8.92 6.22
C LYS A 67 -12.86 7.44 6.65
N PHE A 68 -12.13 7.09 7.71
CA PHE A 68 -12.02 5.73 8.22
C PHE A 68 -12.75 5.48 9.54
N SER A 69 -13.41 6.50 10.11
CA SER A 69 -14.01 6.41 11.44
C SER A 69 -14.95 5.22 11.58
N ARG A 70 -15.77 4.93 10.55
CA ARG A 70 -16.69 3.78 10.56
C ARG A 70 -15.97 2.44 10.49
N LEU A 71 -14.92 2.35 9.68
CA LEU A 71 -14.12 1.13 9.52
C LEU A 71 -13.36 0.81 10.81
N PHE A 72 -12.75 1.81 11.44
CA PHE A 72 -12.05 1.61 12.70
C PHE A 72 -13.01 1.40 13.87
N LEU A 73 -14.16 2.06 13.88
CA LEU A 73 -15.21 1.77 14.87
C LEU A 73 -15.66 0.32 14.77
N ALA A 74 -15.98 -0.16 13.57
CA ALA A 74 -16.36 -1.56 13.33
C ALA A 74 -15.28 -2.53 13.83
N ASN A 75 -14.00 -2.25 13.55
CA ASN A 75 -12.88 -3.05 14.03
C ASN A 75 -12.75 -3.01 15.57
N ALA A 76 -12.93 -1.85 16.20
CA ALA A 76 -12.85 -1.69 17.65
C ALA A 76 -13.97 -2.43 18.39
N ILE A 77 -15.17 -2.51 17.79
CA ILE A 77 -16.31 -3.25 18.34
C ILE A 77 -16.35 -4.72 17.86
N SER A 78 -15.27 -5.22 17.25
CA SER A 78 -15.15 -6.60 16.73
C SER A 78 -16.22 -7.00 15.71
N ILE A 79 -16.77 -6.04 14.97
CA ILE A 79 -17.70 -6.29 13.86
C ILE A 79 -16.90 -6.41 12.56
N GLN A 80 -17.18 -7.46 11.80
CA GLN A 80 -16.58 -7.67 10.49
C GLN A 80 -17.07 -6.58 9.53
N PHE A 81 -16.20 -5.64 9.20
CA PHE A 81 -16.44 -4.69 8.13
C PHE A 81 -16.22 -5.42 6.80
N SER A 82 -17.29 -5.63 6.02
CA SER A 82 -17.17 -6.19 4.68
C SER A 82 -16.39 -5.22 3.81
N ARG A 83 -15.17 -5.61 3.43
CA ARG A 83 -14.38 -4.93 2.41
C ARG A 83 -14.88 -5.49 1.09
N VAL A 84 -15.69 -4.71 0.39
CA VAL A 84 -16.22 -5.07 -0.93
C VAL A 84 -15.07 -5.16 -1.92
#